data_AF-A0A7X6U633-F1
#
_entry.id   AF-A0A7X6U633-F1
#
_cell.length_a   1.000
_cell.length_b   1.000
_cell.length_c   1.000
_cell.angle_alpha   90.00
_cell.angle_beta   90.00
_cell.angle_gamma   90.00
#
_symmetry.space_group_name_H-M   'P 1'
#
loop_
_entity.id
_entity.type
_entity.pdbx_description
1 polymer ?
#
loop_
_entity_poly.entity_id
_entity_poly.type
_entity_poly.pdbx_seq_one_letter_code
_entity_poly.pdbx_strand_id
1 'polypeptide(L)'
;MKLSMWSSYFYTLSPEDMVSALAGRGWRYAELSDEHAEVLLGRGPAEQTGRAFARLAGEAGLSFLQGHLWLRCDIAGANRQATVDRLKTWLDLFLAVGIKAAVLHPAGYARYKNGDDPQAIAADSAASLAELSGYLRGTDLTICLENLFTHSTTCADLISLIEAAGDRNLGICLDTGHLNLAGRDQDAFIRQAGSRLKALHITDNQETSDQHLLPFGPGTVDWVGVVRSLEA
;
A
#
# COMPACT_ATOMS: atom_id res chain seq x y z
N MET A 1 -5.39 16.47 1.37
CA MET A 1 -5.45 15.03 1.72
C MET A 1 -6.91 14.57 1.69
N LYS A 2 -7.18 13.33 1.27
CA LYS A 2 -8.50 12.71 1.34
C LYS A 2 -8.45 11.64 2.42
N LEU A 3 -9.12 11.88 3.54
CA LEU A 3 -9.11 10.95 4.67
C LEU A 3 -9.85 9.67 4.27
N SER A 4 -9.17 8.54 4.43
CA SER A 4 -9.66 7.21 4.05
C SER A 4 -9.67 6.28 5.26
N MET A 5 -10.61 5.34 5.26
CA MET A 5 -10.62 4.22 6.21
C MET A 5 -10.21 2.94 5.49
N TRP A 6 -9.36 2.14 6.12
CA TRP A 6 -8.99 0.82 5.59
C TRP A 6 -10.18 -0.13 5.66
N SER A 7 -10.55 -0.76 4.55
CA SER A 7 -11.73 -1.63 4.55
C SER A 7 -11.56 -2.89 5.39
N SER A 8 -10.32 -3.29 5.73
CA SER A 8 -10.08 -4.49 6.56
C SER A 8 -10.67 -4.37 7.97
N TYR A 9 -10.97 -3.16 8.47
CA TYR A 9 -11.80 -3.02 9.69
C TYR A 9 -13.18 -3.70 9.59
N PHE A 10 -13.62 -4.03 8.38
CA PHE A 10 -14.83 -4.77 8.06
C PHE A 10 -14.56 -6.04 7.24
N TYR A 11 -13.39 -6.67 7.36
CA TYR A 11 -12.97 -7.83 6.53
C TYR A 11 -13.91 -9.04 6.57
N THR A 12 -14.76 -9.14 7.60
CA THR A 12 -15.77 -10.21 7.71
C THR A 12 -17.03 -9.95 6.89
N LEU A 13 -17.22 -8.71 6.39
CA LEU A 13 -18.35 -8.32 5.56
C LEU A 13 -18.08 -8.62 4.09
N SER A 14 -19.15 -8.75 3.30
CA SER A 14 -19.00 -8.71 1.85
C SER A 14 -18.51 -7.32 1.40
N PRO A 15 -17.84 -7.18 0.24
CA PRO A 15 -17.52 -5.88 -0.34
C PRO A 15 -18.70 -4.89 -0.35
N GLU A 16 -19.91 -5.36 -0.62
CA GLU A 16 -21.14 -4.55 -0.64
C GLU A 16 -21.57 -4.08 0.76
N ASP A 17 -21.55 -4.99 1.74
CA ASP A 17 -21.90 -4.67 3.12
C ASP A 17 -20.83 -3.77 3.76
N MET A 18 -19.56 -3.96 3.42
CA MET A 18 -18.46 -3.09 3.83
C MET A 18 -18.63 -1.67 3.27
N VAL A 19 -18.97 -1.52 1.99
CA VAL A 19 -19.30 -0.22 1.38
C VAL A 19 -20.43 0.44 2.15
N SER A 20 -21.52 -0.29 2.41
CA SER A 20 -22.69 0.22 3.14
C SER A 20 -22.32 0.63 4.57
N ALA A 21 -21.49 -0.15 5.24
CA ALA A 21 -21.03 0.11 6.60
C ALA A 21 -20.15 1.37 6.69
N LEU A 22 -19.22 1.57 5.75
CA LEU A 22 -18.36 2.75 5.70
C LEU A 22 -19.15 4.00 5.31
N ALA A 23 -19.91 3.95 4.22
CA ALA A 23 -20.73 5.06 3.74
C ALA A 23 -21.76 5.50 4.80
N GLY A 24 -22.43 4.54 5.44
CA GLY A 24 -23.38 4.81 6.53
C GLY A 24 -22.77 5.45 7.78
N ARG A 25 -21.44 5.41 7.92
CA ARG A 25 -20.67 6.09 8.98
C ARG A 25 -20.07 7.42 8.52
N GLY A 26 -20.41 7.88 7.31
CA GLY A 26 -19.98 9.18 6.76
C GLY A 26 -18.64 9.16 6.03
N TRP A 27 -18.03 7.99 5.84
CA TRP A 27 -16.81 7.87 5.03
C TRP A 27 -17.11 8.10 3.55
N ARG A 28 -16.30 8.94 2.91
CA ARG A 28 -16.36 9.19 1.46
C ARG A 28 -15.21 8.56 0.69
N TYR A 29 -14.12 8.24 1.38
CA TYR A 29 -12.97 7.56 0.83
C TYR A 29 -12.59 6.37 1.70
N ALA A 30 -12.07 5.34 1.05
CA ALA A 30 -11.56 4.15 1.70
C ALA A 30 -10.33 3.64 0.97
N GLU A 31 -9.51 2.88 1.69
CA GLU A 31 -8.52 2.01 1.09
C GLU A 31 -9.11 0.61 0.94
N LEU A 32 -9.02 0.04 -0.27
CA LEU A 32 -9.47 -1.31 -0.53
C LEU A 32 -8.42 -2.30 -0.01
N SER A 33 -8.79 -3.10 0.99
CA SER A 33 -7.92 -4.10 1.59
C SER A 33 -7.76 -5.33 0.72
N ASP A 34 -6.73 -6.13 1.01
CA ASP A 34 -6.38 -7.28 0.21
C ASP A 34 -7.44 -8.41 0.33
N GLU A 35 -8.09 -8.56 1.48
CA GLU A 35 -9.17 -9.54 1.66
C GLU A 35 -10.38 -9.24 0.77
N HIS A 36 -10.79 -7.97 0.71
CA HIS A 36 -11.91 -7.57 -0.14
C HIS A 36 -11.55 -7.60 -1.63
N ALA A 37 -10.32 -7.21 -1.98
CA ALA A 37 -9.83 -7.34 -3.35
C ALA A 37 -9.79 -8.81 -3.80
N GLU A 38 -9.35 -9.72 -2.95
CA GLU A 38 -9.36 -11.16 -3.23
C GLU A 38 -10.79 -11.70 -3.46
N VAL A 39 -11.75 -11.29 -2.61
CA VAL A 39 -13.18 -11.63 -2.81
C VAL A 39 -13.68 -11.12 -4.17
N LEU A 40 -13.31 -9.90 -4.56
CA LEU A 40 -13.69 -9.34 -5.86
C LEU A 40 -13.05 -10.12 -7.01
N LEU A 41 -11.75 -10.41 -6.96
CA LEU A 41 -11.05 -11.20 -7.99
C LEU A 41 -11.63 -12.61 -8.15
N GLY A 42 -12.18 -13.19 -7.09
CA GLY A 42 -12.86 -14.49 -7.13
C GLY A 42 -14.21 -14.49 -7.88
N ARG A 43 -14.78 -13.32 -8.22
CA ARG A 43 -16.11 -13.21 -8.83
C ARG A 43 -16.11 -13.22 -10.36
N GLY A 44 -14.94 -13.10 -11.00
CA GLY A 44 -14.83 -13.10 -12.46
C GLY A 44 -13.70 -12.19 -12.96
N PRO A 45 -13.77 -11.75 -14.24
CA PRO A 45 -12.75 -10.89 -14.82
C PRO A 45 -12.53 -9.60 -14.00
N ALA A 46 -11.28 -9.29 -13.68
CA ALA A 46 -10.90 -8.19 -12.79
C ALA A 46 -11.48 -6.84 -13.23
N GLU A 47 -11.41 -6.54 -14.52
CA GLU A 47 -11.86 -5.27 -15.08
C GLU A 47 -13.40 -5.09 -15.00
N GLN A 48 -14.17 -6.16 -15.27
CA GLN A 48 -15.63 -6.14 -15.17
C GLN A 48 -16.06 -6.03 -13.70
N THR A 49 -15.43 -6.82 -12.83
CA THR A 49 -15.75 -6.82 -11.40
C THR A 49 -15.39 -5.48 -10.75
N GLY A 50 -14.23 -4.91 -11.09
CA GLY A 50 -13.79 -3.61 -10.58
C GLY A 50 -14.73 -2.48 -10.98
N ARG A 51 -15.16 -2.43 -12.24
CA ARG A 51 -16.15 -1.44 -12.70
C ARG A 51 -17.48 -1.57 -11.99
N ALA A 52 -17.97 -2.80 -11.81
CA ALA A 52 -19.22 -3.05 -11.09
C ALA A 52 -19.12 -2.61 -9.63
N PHE A 53 -18.01 -2.93 -8.97
CA PHE A 53 -17.74 -2.52 -7.60
C PHE A 53 -17.60 -1.00 -7.45
N ALA A 54 -16.85 -0.32 -8.33
CA ALA A 54 -16.74 1.13 -8.32
C ALA A 54 -18.08 1.84 -8.50
N ARG A 55 -18.94 1.31 -9.38
CA ARG A 55 -20.29 1.83 -9.56
C ARG A 55 -21.11 1.70 -8.27
N LEU A 56 -21.11 0.52 -7.67
CA LEU A 56 -21.82 0.25 -6.41
C LEU A 56 -21.33 1.16 -5.28
N ALA A 57 -20.01 1.30 -5.12
CA ALA A 57 -19.41 2.20 -4.14
C ALA A 57 -19.79 3.67 -4.40
N GLY A 58 -19.74 4.10 -5.67
CA GLY A 58 -20.10 5.45 -6.08
C GLY A 58 -21.57 5.79 -5.84
N GLU A 59 -22.49 4.84 -6.08
CA GLU A 59 -23.93 4.98 -5.77
C GLU A 59 -24.18 5.14 -4.27
N ALA A 60 -23.31 4.57 -3.42
CA ALA A 60 -23.32 4.77 -1.96
C ALA A 60 -22.54 6.02 -1.49
N GLY A 61 -21.91 6.77 -2.40
CA GLY A 61 -21.11 7.96 -2.07
C GLY A 61 -19.70 7.67 -1.53
N LEU A 62 -19.17 6.46 -1.75
CA LEU A 62 -17.84 6.02 -1.35
C LEU A 62 -16.91 5.86 -2.58
N SER A 63 -15.63 6.18 -2.44
CA SER A 63 -14.62 5.98 -3.49
C SER A 63 -13.33 5.39 -2.95
N PHE A 64 -12.70 4.51 -3.72
CA PHE A 64 -11.43 3.89 -3.36
C PHE A 64 -10.30 4.54 -4.18
N LEU A 65 -9.45 5.32 -3.53
CA LEU A 65 -8.30 5.99 -4.18
C LEU A 65 -6.97 5.34 -3.84
N GLN A 66 -6.95 4.58 -2.75
CA GLN A 66 -5.84 3.74 -2.31
C GLN A 66 -6.35 2.29 -2.26
N GLY A 67 -5.46 1.33 -2.49
CA GLY A 67 -5.75 -0.08 -2.26
C GLY A 67 -4.48 -0.82 -1.89
N HIS A 68 -4.58 -1.76 -0.97
CA HIS A 68 -3.48 -2.62 -0.60
C HIS A 68 -3.43 -3.82 -1.55
N LEU A 69 -2.32 -3.99 -2.27
CA LEU A 69 -2.10 -5.22 -3.05
C LEU A 69 -1.96 -6.43 -2.10
N TRP A 70 -1.87 -7.64 -2.65
CA TRP A 70 -1.77 -8.87 -1.86
C TRP A 70 -0.70 -8.78 -0.76
N LEU A 71 -1.12 -8.67 0.51
CA LEU A 71 -0.30 -8.24 1.65
C LEU A 71 0.89 -9.16 1.91
N ARG A 72 0.69 -10.46 1.65
CA ARG A 72 1.67 -11.52 1.87
C ARG A 72 2.34 -12.00 0.59
N CYS A 73 2.23 -11.25 -0.51
CA CYS A 73 2.96 -11.57 -1.72
C CYS A 73 4.48 -11.46 -1.50
N ASP A 74 5.24 -12.25 -2.24
CA ASP A 74 6.70 -12.14 -2.25
C ASP A 74 7.19 -11.94 -3.69
N ILE A 75 7.47 -10.68 -4.04
CA ILE A 75 7.96 -10.27 -5.36
C ILE A 75 9.49 -10.49 -5.52
N ALA A 76 10.16 -11.02 -4.51
CA ALA A 76 11.55 -11.49 -4.58
C ALA A 76 11.68 -12.98 -4.22
N GLY A 77 10.56 -13.69 -4.02
CA GLY A 77 10.55 -15.09 -3.64
C GLY A 77 10.79 -16.04 -4.82
N ALA A 78 10.92 -17.34 -4.54
CA ALA A 78 11.17 -18.37 -5.55
C ALA A 78 10.09 -18.44 -6.65
N ASN A 79 8.84 -18.08 -6.33
CA ASN A 79 7.71 -18.05 -7.28
C ASN A 79 7.48 -16.67 -7.89
N ARG A 80 8.54 -15.85 -8.00
CA ARG A 80 8.51 -14.44 -8.44
C ARG A 80 7.57 -14.17 -9.61
N GLN A 81 7.70 -14.92 -10.70
CA GLN A 81 6.91 -14.68 -11.92
C GLN A 81 5.41 -14.89 -11.70
N ALA A 82 5.03 -15.98 -11.00
CA ALA A 82 3.64 -16.25 -10.69
C ALA A 82 3.04 -15.17 -9.77
N THR A 83 3.84 -14.65 -8.82
CA THR A 83 3.46 -13.52 -7.98
C THR A 83 3.22 -12.26 -8.83
N VAL A 84 4.16 -11.92 -9.71
CA VAL A 84 4.05 -10.76 -10.61
C VAL A 84 2.82 -10.86 -11.51
N ASP A 85 2.57 -12.03 -12.11
CA ASP A 85 1.41 -12.22 -12.99
C ASP A 85 0.08 -12.12 -12.24
N ARG A 86 0.01 -12.65 -11.01
CA ARG A 86 -1.14 -12.44 -10.13
C ARG A 86 -1.33 -10.97 -9.80
N LEU A 87 -0.26 -10.25 -9.46
CA LEU A 87 -0.32 -8.82 -9.15
C LEU A 87 -0.80 -7.99 -10.35
N LYS A 88 -0.49 -8.37 -11.60
CA LYS A 88 -1.07 -7.72 -12.79
C LYS A 88 -2.60 -7.79 -12.79
N THR A 89 -3.18 -8.94 -12.43
CA THR A 89 -4.64 -9.07 -12.29
C THR A 89 -5.22 -8.20 -11.17
N TRP A 90 -4.49 -8.01 -10.07
CA TRP A 90 -4.86 -7.05 -9.02
C TRP A 90 -4.81 -5.61 -9.51
N LEU A 91 -3.79 -5.25 -10.29
CA LEU A 91 -3.66 -3.93 -10.90
C LEU A 91 -4.81 -3.64 -11.88
N ASP A 92 -5.24 -4.64 -12.66
CA ASP A 92 -6.42 -4.52 -13.52
C ASP A 92 -7.69 -4.23 -12.73
N LEU A 93 -7.88 -4.92 -11.59
CA LEU A 93 -8.99 -4.63 -10.67
C LEU A 93 -8.88 -3.18 -10.18
N PHE A 94 -7.71 -2.77 -9.71
CA PHE A 94 -7.52 -1.44 -9.12
C PHE A 94 -7.72 -0.30 -10.14
N LEU A 95 -7.23 -0.48 -11.36
CA LEU A 95 -7.49 0.43 -12.48
C LEU A 95 -9.00 0.55 -12.75
N ALA A 96 -9.71 -0.58 -12.80
CA ALA A 96 -11.15 -0.60 -13.03
C ALA A 96 -11.97 -0.03 -11.87
N VAL A 97 -11.46 -0.13 -10.63
CA VAL A 97 -12.06 0.50 -9.45
C VAL A 97 -11.82 2.02 -9.43
N GLY A 98 -10.76 2.49 -10.10
CA GLY A 98 -10.34 3.89 -10.10
C GLY A 98 -9.33 4.26 -9.01
N ILE A 99 -8.66 3.26 -8.42
CA ILE A 99 -7.57 3.44 -7.45
C ILE A 99 -6.39 4.12 -8.13
N LYS A 100 -5.71 5.01 -7.39
CA LYS A 100 -4.54 5.79 -7.87
C LYS A 100 -3.25 5.39 -7.15
N ALA A 101 -3.34 4.93 -5.92
CA ALA A 101 -2.21 4.44 -5.13
C ALA A 101 -2.42 2.96 -4.76
N ALA A 102 -1.60 2.08 -5.33
CA ALA A 102 -1.59 0.66 -5.01
C ALA A 102 -0.44 0.37 -4.03
N VAL A 103 -0.74 0.17 -2.75
CA VAL A 103 0.29 -0.07 -1.73
C VAL A 103 0.84 -1.49 -1.87
N LEU A 104 2.17 -1.61 -1.79
CA LEU A 104 2.89 -2.86 -1.93
C LEU A 104 4.03 -2.93 -0.91
N HIS A 105 4.10 -4.02 -0.17
CA HIS A 105 5.29 -4.34 0.59
C HIS A 105 6.47 -4.65 -0.35
N PRO A 106 7.65 -4.05 -0.19
CA PRO A 106 8.82 -4.24 -1.07
C PRO A 106 9.45 -5.66 -1.07
N ALA A 107 8.76 -6.63 -0.45
CA ALA A 107 8.98 -8.08 -0.44
C ALA A 107 10.36 -8.58 0.00
N GLY A 108 10.56 -9.90 -0.07
CA GLY A 108 11.75 -10.58 0.41
C GLY A 108 11.69 -11.02 1.88
N TYR A 109 10.57 -10.87 2.58
CA TYR A 109 10.47 -11.16 4.02
C TYR A 109 11.02 -12.54 4.41
N ALA A 110 10.65 -13.60 3.65
CA ALA A 110 11.15 -14.94 3.91
C ALA A 110 12.67 -15.06 3.71
N ARG A 111 13.19 -14.41 2.66
CA ARG A 111 14.62 -14.41 2.32
C ARG A 111 15.45 -13.60 3.32
N TYR A 112 14.98 -12.42 3.71
CA TYR A 112 15.57 -11.64 4.80
C TYR A 112 15.60 -12.44 6.10
N LYS A 113 14.51 -13.12 6.44
CA LYS A 113 14.44 -13.97 7.64
C LYS A 113 15.42 -15.16 7.59
N ASN A 114 15.67 -15.70 6.40
CA ASN A 114 16.62 -16.80 6.20
C ASN A 114 18.09 -16.32 6.14
N GLY A 115 18.33 -15.01 6.11
CA GLY A 115 19.68 -14.44 6.02
C GLY A 115 20.26 -14.46 4.60
N ASP A 116 19.42 -14.53 3.57
CA ASP A 116 19.85 -14.38 2.18
C ASP A 116 20.49 -13.00 1.94
N ASP A 117 21.31 -12.90 0.89
CA ASP A 117 21.97 -11.66 0.52
C ASP A 117 20.97 -10.52 0.21
N PRO A 118 20.99 -9.39 0.96
CA PRO A 118 20.14 -8.24 0.71
C PRO A 118 20.27 -7.65 -0.69
N GLN A 119 21.45 -7.71 -1.32
CA GLN A 119 21.64 -7.18 -2.67
C GLN A 119 20.92 -8.03 -3.71
N ALA A 120 21.00 -9.36 -3.59
CA ALA A 120 20.24 -10.28 -4.44
C ALA A 120 18.73 -10.11 -4.25
N ILE A 121 18.24 -9.95 -3.02
CA ILE A 121 16.82 -9.68 -2.75
C ILE A 121 16.38 -8.37 -3.43
N ALA A 122 17.16 -7.29 -3.25
CA ALA A 122 16.85 -6.00 -3.85
C ALA A 122 16.84 -6.04 -5.38
N ALA A 123 17.77 -6.79 -6.00
CA ALA A 123 17.81 -6.97 -7.45
C ALA A 123 16.55 -7.70 -7.97
N ASP A 124 16.12 -8.76 -7.29
CA ASP A 124 14.90 -9.49 -7.67
C ASP A 124 13.63 -8.67 -7.45
N SER A 125 13.53 -7.92 -6.33
CA SER A 125 12.44 -6.97 -6.10
C SER A 125 12.41 -5.90 -7.20
N ALA A 126 13.55 -5.30 -7.54
CA ALA A 126 13.63 -4.27 -8.59
C ALA A 126 13.21 -4.81 -9.97
N ALA A 127 13.61 -6.04 -10.31
CA ALA A 127 13.18 -6.70 -11.56
C ALA A 127 11.66 -6.89 -11.62
N SER A 128 11.04 -7.39 -10.53
CA SER A 128 9.59 -7.52 -10.45
C SER A 128 8.87 -6.18 -10.52
N LEU A 129 9.38 -5.15 -9.84
CA LEU A 129 8.82 -3.81 -9.89
C LEU A 129 8.94 -3.19 -11.28
N ALA A 130 10.01 -3.45 -12.02
CA ALA A 130 10.17 -3.01 -13.40
C ALA A 130 9.14 -3.66 -14.34
N GLU A 131 8.83 -4.95 -14.15
CA GLU A 131 7.76 -5.63 -14.89
C GLU A 131 6.38 -5.04 -14.59
N LEU A 132 6.07 -4.83 -13.31
CA LEU A 132 4.78 -4.26 -12.87
C LEU A 132 4.63 -2.80 -13.31
N SER A 133 5.67 -1.98 -13.18
CA SER A 133 5.65 -0.60 -13.65
C SER A 133 5.55 -0.50 -15.17
N GLY A 134 6.20 -1.42 -15.89
CA GLY A 134 6.09 -1.57 -17.32
C GLY A 134 4.64 -1.88 -17.74
N TYR A 135 3.96 -2.75 -16.99
CA TYR A 135 2.56 -3.10 -17.20
C TYR A 135 1.61 -1.91 -17.02
N LEU A 136 1.91 -1.00 -16.10
CA LEU A 136 1.12 0.19 -15.81
C LEU A 136 1.40 1.38 -16.74
N ARG A 137 2.27 1.23 -17.73
CA ARG A 137 2.68 2.32 -18.61
C ARG A 137 1.47 2.96 -19.31
N GLY A 138 1.35 4.28 -19.15
CA GLY A 138 0.27 5.07 -19.76
C GLY A 138 -0.99 5.16 -18.88
N THR A 139 -0.99 4.51 -17.72
CA THR A 139 -2.03 4.68 -16.70
C THR A 139 -1.59 5.70 -15.64
N ASP A 140 -2.55 6.15 -14.83
CA ASP A 140 -2.30 7.06 -13.70
C ASP A 140 -2.23 6.35 -12.34
N LEU A 141 -2.20 5.01 -12.33
CA LEU A 141 -2.01 4.22 -11.12
C LEU A 141 -0.51 4.15 -10.78
N THR A 142 -0.20 4.38 -9.50
CA THR A 142 1.16 4.32 -8.96
C THR A 142 1.24 3.21 -7.91
N ILE A 143 2.22 2.32 -8.04
CA ILE A 143 2.55 1.35 -6.98
C ILE A 143 3.38 2.09 -5.92
N CYS A 144 2.88 2.11 -4.69
CA CYS A 144 3.49 2.82 -3.58
C CYS A 144 4.17 1.81 -2.66
N LEU A 145 5.51 1.81 -2.65
CA LEU A 145 6.28 0.93 -1.77
C LEU A 145 6.15 1.41 -0.32
N GLU A 146 5.71 0.53 0.55
CA GLU A 146 5.56 0.83 1.97
C GLU A 146 6.86 0.59 2.74
N ASN A 147 7.22 1.51 3.65
CA ASN A 147 8.28 1.24 4.61
C ASN A 147 7.82 0.18 5.61
N LEU A 148 8.65 -0.84 5.81
CA LEU A 148 8.41 -1.87 6.83
C LEU A 148 9.29 -1.59 8.05
N PHE A 149 9.13 -2.38 9.11
CA PHE A 149 9.88 -2.19 10.36
C PHE A 149 11.05 -3.18 10.56
N THR A 150 11.18 -4.21 9.71
CA THR A 150 12.27 -5.21 9.79
C THR A 150 13.29 -5.10 8.67
N HIS A 151 12.87 -4.65 7.49
CA HIS A 151 13.67 -4.44 6.29
C HIS A 151 13.03 -3.30 5.50
N SER A 152 13.75 -2.68 4.54
CA SER A 152 13.24 -1.51 3.81
C SER A 152 12.68 -0.43 4.74
N THR A 153 13.40 -0.17 5.82
CA THR A 153 12.93 0.67 6.95
C THR A 153 13.11 2.15 6.72
N THR A 154 13.92 2.53 5.73
CA THR A 154 14.26 3.94 5.46
C THR A 154 13.72 4.37 4.10
N CYS A 155 13.49 5.68 3.95
CA CYS A 155 13.12 6.25 2.66
C CYS A 155 14.20 6.00 1.59
N ALA A 156 15.48 5.96 1.98
CA ALA A 156 16.59 5.68 1.07
C ALA A 156 16.52 4.26 0.47
N ASP A 157 16.13 3.26 1.28
CA ASP A 157 15.95 1.89 0.80
C ASP A 157 14.88 1.83 -0.30
N LEU A 158 13.74 2.51 -0.07
CA LEU A 158 12.64 2.55 -1.03
C LEU A 158 13.02 3.31 -2.30
N ILE A 159 13.69 4.46 -2.18
CA ILE A 159 14.18 5.23 -3.34
C ILE A 159 15.14 4.38 -4.18
N SER A 160 16.06 3.66 -3.55
CA SER A 160 17.02 2.81 -4.25
C SER A 160 16.33 1.70 -5.06
N LEU A 161 15.28 1.09 -4.52
CA LEU A 161 14.46 0.10 -5.24
C LEU A 161 13.69 0.73 -6.40
N ILE A 162 13.10 1.91 -6.18
CA ILE A 162 12.34 2.65 -7.20
C ILE A 162 13.24 3.02 -8.39
N GLU A 163 14.44 3.55 -8.10
CA GLU A 163 15.42 3.94 -9.11
C GLU A 163 15.93 2.71 -9.89
N ALA A 164 16.24 1.61 -9.20
CA ALA A 164 16.65 0.35 -9.82
C ALA A 164 15.56 -0.25 -10.73
N ALA A 165 14.29 -0.02 -10.41
CA ALA A 165 13.14 -0.45 -11.20
C ALA A 165 12.74 0.53 -12.32
N GLY A 166 13.38 1.70 -12.42
CA GLY A 166 13.19 2.67 -13.51
C GLY A 166 12.22 3.83 -13.21
N ASP A 167 11.88 4.10 -11.94
CA ASP A 167 11.19 5.30 -11.39
C ASP A 167 9.75 5.59 -11.90
N ARG A 168 9.27 4.88 -12.92
CA ARG A 168 7.96 5.11 -13.55
C ARG A 168 6.83 4.41 -12.79
N ASN A 169 5.68 5.06 -12.60
CA ASN A 169 4.51 4.47 -11.94
C ASN A 169 4.83 3.85 -10.56
N LEU A 170 5.91 4.32 -9.92
CA LEU A 170 6.34 3.93 -8.59
C LEU A 170 6.38 5.15 -7.67
N GLY A 171 6.07 4.93 -6.40
CA GLY A 171 6.08 5.93 -5.35
C GLY A 171 6.28 5.30 -3.99
N ILE A 172 6.05 6.07 -2.94
CA ILE A 172 6.25 5.67 -1.55
C ILE A 172 4.92 5.78 -0.80
N CYS A 173 4.61 4.74 -0.04
CA CYS A 173 3.66 4.79 1.06
C CYS A 173 4.46 4.95 2.35
N LEU A 174 4.16 6.00 3.13
CA LEU A 174 4.67 6.10 4.50
C LEU A 174 3.65 5.44 5.43
N ASP A 175 4.05 4.37 6.11
CA ASP A 175 3.40 3.90 7.32
C ASP A 175 4.11 4.48 8.55
N THR A 176 3.40 5.35 9.25
CA THR A 176 3.92 6.06 10.43
C THR A 176 4.20 5.12 11.59
N GLY A 177 3.40 4.06 11.76
CA GLY A 177 3.55 3.07 12.82
C GLY A 177 4.78 2.19 12.59
N HIS A 178 4.95 1.66 11.38
CA HIS A 178 6.15 0.91 10.99
C HIS A 178 7.41 1.76 11.16
N LEU A 179 7.36 3.04 10.76
CA LEU A 179 8.51 3.93 10.88
C LEU A 179 8.86 4.21 12.35
N ASN A 180 7.84 4.31 13.22
CA ASN A 180 8.01 4.42 14.66
C ASN A 180 8.68 3.18 15.26
N LEU A 181 8.22 1.98 14.90
CA LEU A 181 8.82 0.71 15.35
C LEU A 181 10.27 0.55 14.88
N ALA A 182 10.59 1.09 13.70
CA ALA A 182 11.95 1.09 13.18
C ALA A 182 12.87 2.12 13.86
N GLY A 183 12.35 2.94 14.78
CA GLY A 183 13.09 3.99 15.48
C GLY A 183 13.63 5.05 14.51
N ARG A 184 12.83 5.42 13.49
CA ARG A 184 13.21 6.36 12.43
C ARG A 184 12.44 7.68 12.54
N ASP A 185 13.06 8.74 12.02
CA ASP A 185 12.53 10.10 12.08
C ASP A 185 11.48 10.34 10.98
N GLN A 186 10.27 10.73 11.39
CA GLN A 186 9.14 10.95 10.50
C GLN A 186 9.33 12.17 9.59
N ASP A 187 9.84 13.29 10.12
CA ASP A 187 10.04 14.54 9.36
C ASP A 187 11.09 14.33 8.26
N ALA A 188 12.22 13.71 8.61
CA ALA A 188 13.28 13.38 7.68
C ALA A 188 12.78 12.44 6.57
N PHE A 189 11.99 11.42 6.91
CA PHE A 189 11.41 10.52 5.93
C PHE A 189 10.47 11.28 4.97
N ILE A 190 9.55 12.08 5.51
CA ILE A 190 8.58 12.85 4.71
C ILE A 190 9.30 13.81 3.75
N ARG A 191 10.28 14.56 4.26
CA ARG A 191 11.09 15.49 3.44
C ARG A 191 11.90 14.77 2.37
N GLN A 192 12.48 13.62 2.70
CA GLN A 192 13.27 12.83 1.75
C GLN A 192 12.38 12.21 0.66
N ALA A 193 11.20 11.71 1.03
CA ALA A 193 10.25 11.14 0.08
C ALA A 193 9.74 12.19 -0.91
N GLY A 194 9.47 13.41 -0.43
CA GLY A 194 9.09 14.56 -1.26
C GLY A 194 7.96 14.22 -2.23
N SER A 195 8.18 14.48 -3.52
CA SER A 195 7.17 14.21 -4.55
C SER A 195 6.88 12.72 -4.79
N ARG A 196 7.70 11.80 -4.28
CA ARG A 196 7.45 10.34 -4.34
C ARG A 196 6.48 9.87 -3.27
N LEU A 197 6.20 10.65 -2.22
CA LEU A 197 5.19 10.32 -1.24
C LEU A 197 3.79 10.41 -1.89
N LYS A 198 3.15 9.26 -2.12
CA LYS A 198 1.87 9.15 -2.82
C LYS A 198 0.75 8.56 -1.97
N ALA A 199 1.11 7.84 -0.92
CA ALA A 199 0.20 7.17 0.00
C ALA A 199 0.68 7.36 1.45
N LEU A 200 -0.27 7.28 2.37
CA LEU A 200 -0.02 7.29 3.81
C LEU A 200 -0.83 6.16 4.45
N HIS A 201 -0.20 5.41 5.35
CA HIS A 201 -0.87 4.68 6.41
C HIS A 201 -0.64 5.43 7.71
N ILE A 202 -1.74 5.80 8.37
CA ILE A 202 -1.74 6.66 9.55
C ILE A 202 -2.09 5.78 10.75
N THR A 203 -1.05 5.26 11.38
CA THR A 203 -1.12 4.31 12.49
C THR A 203 -0.10 4.69 13.57
N ASP A 204 -0.39 4.34 14.82
CA ASP A 204 0.49 4.61 15.97
C ASP A 204 0.79 3.32 16.74
N ASN A 205 1.83 3.34 17.57
CA ASN A 205 2.17 2.26 18.48
C ASN A 205 3.07 2.79 19.61
N GLN A 206 3.35 1.92 20.58
CA GLN A 206 4.19 2.22 21.74
C GLN A 206 5.62 1.70 21.56
N GLU A 207 6.11 1.61 20.32
CA GLU A 207 7.45 1.11 19.95
C GLU A 207 7.71 -0.37 20.28
N THR A 208 6.74 -1.09 20.85
CA THR A 208 6.92 -2.51 21.25
C THR A 208 6.37 -3.51 20.25
N SER A 209 5.35 -3.13 19.49
CA SER A 209 4.66 -3.99 18.54
C SER A 209 3.76 -3.17 17.61
N ASP A 210 3.37 -3.75 16.49
CA ASP A 210 2.52 -3.10 15.50
C ASP A 210 1.04 -3.07 15.88
N GLN A 211 0.72 -2.21 16.86
CA GLN A 211 -0.58 -2.15 17.53
C GLN A 211 -1.68 -1.46 16.71
N HIS A 212 -1.33 -0.73 15.64
CA HIS A 212 -2.27 0.04 14.82
C HIS A 212 -3.20 0.96 15.63
N LEU A 213 -2.64 1.66 16.63
CA LEU A 213 -3.38 2.62 17.44
C LEU A 213 -3.80 3.84 16.60
N LEU A 214 -4.88 4.49 17.01
CA LEU A 214 -5.32 5.74 16.41
C LEU A 214 -4.35 6.89 16.77
N PRO A 215 -4.15 7.86 15.85
CA PRO A 215 -3.40 9.08 16.13
C PRO A 215 -3.91 9.82 17.35
N PHE A 216 -3.00 10.49 18.06
CA PHE A 216 -3.29 11.20 19.32
C PHE A 216 -3.84 10.30 20.43
N GLY A 217 -3.65 8.98 20.31
CA GLY A 217 -3.92 7.98 21.33
C GLY A 217 -2.74 7.77 22.28
N PRO A 218 -2.58 6.55 22.84
CA PRO A 218 -1.50 6.24 23.78
C PRO A 218 -0.18 5.83 23.12
N GLY A 219 -0.05 6.00 21.80
CA GLY A 219 1.19 5.74 21.07
C GLY A 219 2.20 6.88 21.19
N THR A 220 3.33 6.74 20.50
CA THR A 220 4.50 7.61 20.66
C THR A 220 4.91 8.35 19.39
N VAL A 221 4.19 8.17 18.27
CA VAL A 221 4.43 8.97 17.05
C VAL A 221 4.22 10.46 17.35
N ASP A 222 5.19 11.30 16.97
CA ASP A 222 5.03 12.77 17.02
C ASP A 222 4.09 13.27 15.92
N TRP A 223 2.79 13.18 16.18
CA TRP A 223 1.75 13.60 15.24
C TRP A 223 1.78 15.09 14.90
N VAL A 224 2.21 15.94 15.83
CA VAL A 224 2.34 17.38 15.56
C VAL A 224 3.47 17.62 14.57
N GLY A 225 4.60 16.91 14.74
CA GLY A 225 5.70 16.88 13.78
C GLY A 225 5.24 16.37 12.42
N VAL A 226 4.62 15.18 12.36
CA VAL A 226 4.14 14.55 11.11
C VAL A 226 3.23 15.49 10.32
N VAL A 227 2.20 16.07 10.96
CA VAL A 227 1.27 16.99 10.29
C VAL A 227 2.01 18.21 9.74
N ARG A 228 2.90 18.81 10.54
CA ARG A 228 3.71 19.95 10.11
C ARG A 228 4.59 19.62 8.91
N SER A 229 5.19 18.43 8.87
CA SER A 229 6.04 17.98 7.77
C SER A 229 5.23 17.73 6.49
N LEU A 230 3.99 17.24 6.60
CA LEU A 230 3.10 17.00 5.45
C LEU A 230 2.49 18.30 4.88
N GLU A 231 2.43 19.37 5.66
CA GLU A 231 1.93 20.68 5.23
C GLU A 231 3.01 21.61 4.64
N ALA A 232 4.29 21.25 4.79
CA ALA A 232 5.44 22.02 4.32
C ALA A 232 5.69 21.88 2.82
#